data_AF-A0A846XS96-F1
#
_entry.id   AF-A0A846XS96-F1
#
_cell.length_a   1.000
_cell.length_b   1.000
_cell.length_c   1.000
_cell.angle_alpha   90.00
_cell.angle_beta   90.00
_cell.angle_gamma   90.00
#
_symmetry.space_group_name_H-M   'P 1'
#
loop_
_entity.id
_entity.type
_entity.pdbx_description
1 polymer ?
#
loop_
_entity_poly.entity_id
_entity_poly.type
_entity_poly.pdbx_seq_one_letter_code
_entity_poly.pdbx_strand_id
1 'polypeptide(L)'
;MQAVQLGALADPPAGVAAVLDVVNNFDAVLVDGLARLSEPQGTALAALAGAVSGSPLAEVVVTAVSAVRAGTFGVDELSALAAARAALLGALHDALLDQIDTASNRGRSEWAGATGIGAAGPLAAGVQAWLGELAIAGWRGVDHDLVTAADRTVESLFAEPSLRRVAVLLDGFAAELGACAPIATMDRVPARRWADLWSRALLLSARGTETVGTELVSGRLLPLGVELHEHGTAVQAQLHGILEVTGAPARRVRVSVAAAKVDTIVGPAVWQLLGAHPRLLTALAEHRALGLTDMALTAAGDLLWEDHRAEAGESADPFVTAAVQLPGAHAPAVAPLDRDPIHIAEPVLLEGYRIRDGLLELGDQRLRVDLAALPPAGPLTVAGVNGSVDMIGLLRWDGGWSVRPLAVRRKVKNTLTAAHNGDWALGPTDAKVTKAQAKSGDAVAVLRERAGRLLRT
;
A
#
# COMPACT_ATOMS: atom_id res chain seq x y z
N MET A 1 0.04 14.77 16.29
CA MET A 1 1.04 15.57 15.56
C MET A 1 0.68 17.03 15.73
N GLN A 2 1.59 17.81 16.32
CA GLN A 2 1.42 19.24 16.59
C GLN A 2 2.09 20.09 15.48
N ALA A 3 1.83 21.40 15.47
CA ALA A 3 2.41 22.34 14.49
C ALA A 3 3.94 22.27 14.42
N VAL A 4 4.62 22.15 15.56
CA VAL A 4 6.10 22.02 15.61
C VAL A 4 6.58 20.75 14.91
N GLN A 5 5.88 19.64 15.14
CA GLN A 5 6.22 18.35 14.53
C GLN A 5 5.98 18.38 13.02
N LEU A 6 4.88 19.02 12.57
CA LEU A 6 4.62 19.21 11.15
C LEU A 6 5.64 20.15 10.48
N GLY A 7 6.11 21.16 11.21
CA GLY A 7 7.16 22.06 10.73
C GLY A 7 8.50 21.36 10.51
N ALA A 8 8.81 20.32 11.29
CA ALA A 8 9.99 19.49 11.07
C ALA A 8 9.91 18.65 9.77
N LEU A 9 8.72 18.52 9.17
CA LEU A 9 8.48 17.82 7.92
C LEU A 9 8.40 18.76 6.69
N ALA A 10 8.49 20.08 6.90
CA ALA A 10 8.28 21.06 5.83
C ALA A 10 9.34 20.94 4.71
N ASP A 11 10.60 20.77 5.10
CA ASP A 11 11.70 20.53 4.18
C ASP A 11 12.02 19.03 4.10
N PRO A 12 12.16 18.45 2.89
CA PRO A 12 12.56 17.07 2.77
C PRO A 12 14.01 16.86 3.24
N PRO A 13 14.38 15.64 3.66
CA PRO A 13 15.75 15.31 4.00
C PRO A 13 16.75 15.62 2.86
N ALA A 14 18.02 15.81 3.21
CA ALA A 14 19.06 16.04 2.22
C ALA A 14 19.15 14.86 1.23
N GLY A 15 19.33 15.16 -0.05
CA GLY A 15 19.46 14.15 -1.11
C GLY A 15 18.15 13.60 -1.68
N VAL A 16 16.99 13.90 -1.09
CA VAL A 16 15.68 13.44 -1.62
C VAL A 16 15.48 13.87 -3.06
N ALA A 17 15.71 15.15 -3.39
CA ALA A 17 15.55 15.66 -4.75
C ALA A 17 16.48 14.93 -5.75
N ALA A 18 17.75 14.74 -5.38
CA ALA A 18 18.72 14.06 -6.22
C ALA A 18 18.35 12.60 -6.49
N VAL A 19 17.86 11.88 -5.47
CA VAL A 19 17.36 10.50 -5.62
C VAL A 19 16.15 10.47 -6.55
N LEU A 20 15.18 11.37 -6.35
CA LEU A 20 13.99 11.45 -7.19
C LEU A 20 14.35 11.75 -8.65
N ASP A 21 15.32 12.63 -8.91
CA ASP A 21 15.79 12.94 -10.26
C ASP A 21 16.41 11.72 -10.95
N VAL A 22 17.30 10.99 -10.25
CA VAL A 22 17.91 9.76 -10.79
C VAL A 22 16.82 8.73 -11.12
N VAL A 23 15.86 8.51 -10.23
CA VAL A 23 14.83 7.51 -10.49
C VAL A 23 13.83 7.99 -11.54
N ASN A 24 13.47 9.28 -11.59
CA ASN A 24 12.60 9.83 -12.63
C ASN A 24 13.23 9.66 -14.02
N ASN A 25 14.54 9.88 -14.13
CA ASN A 25 15.27 9.69 -15.38
C ASN A 25 15.32 8.21 -15.79
N PHE A 26 15.50 7.28 -14.83
CA PHE A 26 15.41 5.85 -15.11
C PHE A 26 13.99 5.44 -15.52
N ASP A 27 12.96 5.94 -14.86
CA ASP A 27 11.55 5.65 -15.18
C ASP A 27 11.21 6.13 -16.59
N ALA A 28 11.79 7.25 -17.04
CA ALA A 28 11.68 7.72 -18.42
C ALA A 28 12.35 6.77 -19.42
N VAL A 29 13.47 6.12 -19.08
CA VAL A 29 14.06 5.06 -19.92
C VAL A 29 13.06 3.91 -20.14
N LEU A 30 12.31 3.52 -19.10
CA LEU A 30 11.28 2.47 -19.23
C LEU A 30 10.05 2.93 -20.05
N VAL A 31 9.76 4.22 -20.14
CA VAL A 31 8.71 4.75 -21.04
C VAL A 31 9.06 4.49 -22.49
N ASP A 32 10.31 4.72 -22.86
CA ASP A 32 10.80 4.64 -24.23
C ASP A 32 11.29 3.23 -24.63
N GLY A 33 11.74 2.44 -23.65
CA GLY A 33 12.19 1.06 -23.84
C GLY A 33 13.70 0.90 -23.97
N LEU A 34 14.16 -0.33 -23.75
CA LEU A 34 15.58 -0.70 -23.73
C LEU A 34 16.10 -1.24 -25.07
N ALA A 35 15.22 -1.45 -26.07
CA ALA A 35 15.61 -2.01 -27.37
C ALA A 35 16.60 -1.12 -28.14
N ARG A 36 16.49 0.21 -28.02
CA ARG A 36 17.33 1.18 -28.73
C ARG A 36 17.60 2.39 -27.84
N LEU A 37 18.74 2.39 -27.17
CA LEU A 37 19.12 3.49 -26.29
C LEU A 37 19.62 4.70 -27.06
N SER A 38 19.07 5.85 -26.73
CA SER A 38 19.62 7.16 -27.04
C SER A 38 20.71 7.55 -26.04
N GLU A 39 21.51 8.57 -26.37
CA GLU A 39 22.53 9.11 -25.48
C GLU A 39 21.97 9.63 -24.13
N PRO A 40 20.81 10.35 -24.09
CA PRO A 40 20.17 10.72 -22.83
C PRO A 40 19.81 9.52 -21.96
N GLN A 41 19.25 8.45 -22.54
CA GLN A 41 18.89 7.24 -21.81
C GLN A 41 20.13 6.52 -21.28
N GLY A 42 21.20 6.47 -22.09
CA GLY A 42 22.50 5.98 -21.64
C GLY A 42 23.02 6.75 -20.43
N THR A 43 22.88 8.08 -20.42
CA THR A 43 23.27 8.94 -19.31
C THR A 43 22.44 8.67 -18.05
N ALA A 44 21.12 8.51 -18.19
CA ALA A 44 20.23 8.16 -17.07
C ALA A 44 20.63 6.82 -16.42
N LEU A 45 20.95 5.80 -17.21
CA LEU A 45 21.43 4.51 -16.71
C LEU A 45 22.78 4.63 -15.97
N ALA A 46 23.70 5.45 -16.49
CA ALA A 46 24.97 5.70 -15.80
C ALA A 46 24.77 6.48 -14.48
N ALA A 47 23.82 7.40 -14.43
CA ALA A 47 23.48 8.12 -13.20
C ALA A 47 22.91 7.16 -12.14
N LEU A 48 22.08 6.18 -12.53
CA LEU A 48 21.61 5.13 -11.64
C LEU A 48 22.77 4.30 -11.07
N ALA A 49 23.71 3.86 -11.92
CA ALA A 49 24.90 3.14 -11.48
C ALA A 49 25.79 3.98 -10.54
N GLY A 50 25.96 5.27 -10.85
CA GLY A 50 26.71 6.19 -10.00
C GLY A 50 26.05 6.40 -8.63
N ALA A 51 24.72 6.48 -8.58
CA ALA A 51 23.98 6.67 -7.33
C ALA A 51 24.12 5.49 -6.35
N VAL A 52 24.38 4.28 -6.85
CA VAL A 52 24.56 3.07 -6.03
C VAL A 52 26.03 2.64 -5.91
N SER A 53 26.98 3.45 -6.37
CA SER A 53 28.41 3.08 -6.42
C SER A 53 29.05 2.84 -5.05
N GLY A 54 28.48 3.41 -3.98
CA GLY A 54 28.92 3.20 -2.60
C GLY A 54 28.28 1.98 -1.91
N SER A 55 27.52 1.17 -2.66
CA SER A 55 26.76 0.04 -2.12
C SER A 55 27.29 -1.31 -2.63
N PRO A 56 26.88 -2.43 -2.02
CA PRO A 56 27.16 -3.77 -2.56
C PRO A 56 26.63 -4.01 -3.99
N LEU A 57 25.75 -3.15 -4.51
CA LEU A 57 25.21 -3.28 -5.87
C LEU A 57 26.12 -2.67 -6.95
N ALA A 58 27.19 -1.96 -6.58
CA ALA A 58 27.98 -1.16 -7.50
C ALA A 58 28.45 -1.93 -8.75
N GLU A 59 29.14 -3.08 -8.55
CA GLU A 59 29.71 -3.85 -9.66
C GLU A 59 28.64 -4.47 -10.57
N VAL A 60 27.59 -5.05 -9.97
CA VAL A 60 26.52 -5.72 -10.73
C VAL A 60 25.70 -4.73 -11.54
N VAL A 61 25.46 -3.52 -11.02
CA VAL A 61 24.70 -2.48 -11.73
C VAL A 61 25.54 -1.87 -12.85
N VAL A 62 26.84 -1.62 -12.64
CA VAL A 62 27.74 -1.15 -13.71
C VAL A 62 27.80 -2.16 -14.85
N THR A 63 27.86 -3.45 -14.52
CA THR A 63 27.84 -4.54 -15.51
C THR A 63 26.52 -4.54 -16.28
N ALA A 64 25.39 -4.45 -15.57
CA ALA A 64 24.07 -4.40 -16.19
C ALA A 64 23.89 -3.20 -17.13
N VAL A 65 24.32 -2.00 -16.72
CA VAL A 65 24.27 -0.80 -17.56
C VAL A 65 25.12 -0.98 -18.82
N SER A 66 26.30 -1.61 -18.70
CA SER A 66 27.18 -1.87 -19.84
C SER A 66 26.56 -2.86 -20.83
N ALA A 67 25.97 -3.95 -20.32
CA ALA A 67 25.26 -4.93 -21.14
C ALA A 67 24.02 -4.36 -21.84
N VAL A 68 23.26 -3.50 -21.14
CA VAL A 68 22.10 -2.80 -21.71
C VAL A 68 22.53 -1.87 -22.84
N ARG A 69 23.63 -1.11 -22.66
CA ARG A 69 24.21 -0.28 -23.74
C ARG A 69 24.72 -1.10 -24.93
N ALA A 70 25.22 -2.30 -24.69
CA ALA A 70 25.67 -3.21 -25.74
C ALA A 70 24.53 -3.99 -26.42
N GLY A 71 23.31 -3.95 -25.87
CA GLY A 71 22.16 -4.73 -26.34
C GLY A 71 22.26 -6.23 -26.02
N THR A 72 23.02 -6.63 -25.00
CA THR A 72 23.30 -8.04 -24.65
C THR A 72 22.77 -8.42 -23.27
N PHE A 73 21.75 -7.71 -22.77
CA PHE A 73 21.21 -7.88 -21.43
C PHE A 73 20.14 -8.98 -21.37
N GLY A 74 20.00 -9.60 -20.20
CA GLY A 74 18.95 -10.55 -19.87
C GLY A 74 18.29 -10.25 -18.54
N VAL A 75 17.70 -11.28 -17.94
CA VAL A 75 16.93 -11.18 -16.69
C VAL A 75 17.80 -10.74 -15.51
N ASP A 76 19.07 -11.16 -15.46
CA ASP A 76 19.98 -10.82 -14.37
C ASP A 76 20.32 -9.33 -14.38
N GLU A 77 20.59 -8.77 -15.56
CA GLU A 77 20.84 -7.34 -15.73
C GLU A 77 19.60 -6.50 -15.40
N LEU A 78 18.41 -6.93 -15.85
CA LEU A 78 17.15 -6.24 -15.51
C LEU A 78 16.88 -6.30 -14.01
N SER A 79 17.16 -7.42 -13.36
CA SER A 79 17.01 -7.58 -11.91
C SER A 79 17.99 -6.69 -11.14
N ALA A 80 19.23 -6.53 -11.63
CA ALA A 80 20.20 -5.61 -11.05
C ALA A 80 19.75 -4.14 -11.15
N LEU A 81 19.17 -3.73 -12.29
CA LEU A 81 18.62 -2.38 -12.47
C LEU A 81 17.39 -2.14 -11.56
N ALA A 82 16.48 -3.11 -11.48
CA ALA A 82 15.33 -3.06 -10.57
C ALA A 82 15.79 -2.98 -9.09
N ALA A 83 16.83 -3.74 -8.72
CA ALA A 83 17.41 -3.70 -7.38
C ALA A 83 18.05 -2.35 -7.06
N ALA A 84 18.79 -1.75 -8.01
CA ALA A 84 19.37 -0.42 -7.84
C ALA A 84 18.29 0.64 -7.60
N ARG A 85 17.23 0.61 -8.41
CA ARG A 85 16.08 1.50 -8.27
C ARG A 85 15.40 1.34 -6.91
N ALA A 86 15.10 0.10 -6.52
CA ALA A 86 14.48 -0.20 -5.24
C ALA A 86 15.37 0.19 -4.05
N ALA A 87 16.69 0.02 -4.16
CA ALA A 87 17.63 0.43 -3.11
C ALA A 87 17.65 1.95 -2.91
N LEU A 88 17.60 2.74 -3.99
CA LEU A 88 17.51 4.20 -3.90
C LEU A 88 16.19 4.65 -3.26
N LEU A 89 15.07 4.04 -3.66
CA LEU A 89 13.77 4.31 -3.05
C LEU A 89 13.73 3.86 -1.58
N GLY A 90 14.38 2.75 -1.24
CA GLY A 90 14.55 2.29 0.12
C GLY A 90 15.35 3.27 0.99
N ALA A 91 16.44 3.82 0.46
CA ALA A 91 17.21 4.85 1.16
C ALA A 91 16.39 6.14 1.37
N LEU A 92 15.61 6.55 0.37
CA LEU A 92 14.68 7.68 0.48
C LEU A 92 13.60 7.40 1.55
N HIS A 93 12.99 6.22 1.52
CA HIS A 93 12.01 5.77 2.51
C HIS A 93 12.58 5.83 3.93
N ASP A 94 13.79 5.30 4.14
CA ASP A 94 14.42 5.24 5.46
C ASP A 94 14.73 6.66 5.99
N ALA A 95 15.20 7.57 5.12
CA ALA A 95 15.42 8.97 5.49
C ALA A 95 14.11 9.70 5.85
N LEU A 96 13.02 9.42 5.14
CA LEU A 96 11.70 10.00 5.43
C LEU A 96 11.12 9.45 6.74
N LEU A 97 11.29 8.16 7.02
CA LEU A 97 10.87 7.59 8.30
C LEU A 97 11.69 8.12 9.47
N ASP A 98 13.01 8.26 9.31
CA ASP A 98 13.87 8.86 10.33
C ASP A 98 13.44 10.31 10.66
N GLN A 99 13.06 11.08 9.64
CA GLN A 99 12.49 12.42 9.82
C GLN A 99 11.20 12.40 10.65
N ILE A 100 10.27 11.49 10.35
CA ILE A 100 9.01 11.35 11.10
C ILE A 100 9.28 10.90 12.54
N ASP A 101 10.14 9.91 12.72
CA ASP A 101 10.43 9.31 14.00
C ASP A 101 11.12 10.34 14.91
N THR A 102 12.06 11.13 14.36
CA THR A 102 12.68 12.27 15.05
C THR A 102 11.67 13.36 15.39
N ALA A 103 10.84 13.80 14.44
CA ALA A 103 9.83 14.83 14.66
C ALA A 103 8.79 14.42 15.71
N SER A 104 8.49 13.12 15.80
CA SER A 104 7.46 12.57 16.69
C SER A 104 8.02 11.96 17.99
N ASN A 105 9.35 11.94 18.16
CA ASN A 105 10.06 11.20 19.22
C ASN A 105 9.57 9.74 19.34
N ARG A 106 9.47 9.05 18.21
CA ARG A 106 8.89 7.72 18.08
C ARG A 106 9.99 6.67 17.97
N GLY A 107 9.84 5.57 18.72
CA GLY A 107 10.71 4.40 18.59
C GLY A 107 10.24 3.45 17.47
N ARG A 108 11.19 2.83 16.78
CA ARG A 108 10.93 1.82 15.73
C ARG A 108 11.75 0.56 15.99
N SER A 109 11.15 -0.60 15.77
CA SER A 109 11.85 -1.88 15.82
C SER A 109 12.84 -2.02 14.67
N GLU A 110 13.99 -2.64 14.94
CA GLU A 110 14.93 -3.02 13.90
C GLU A 110 14.42 -4.25 13.12
N TRP A 111 14.79 -4.31 11.83
CA TRP A 111 14.46 -5.47 11.00
C TRP A 111 15.34 -6.67 11.35
N ALA A 112 14.74 -7.70 11.93
CA ALA A 112 15.35 -9.02 12.00
C ALA A 112 15.10 -9.75 10.68
N GLY A 113 16.17 -10.13 9.97
CA GLY A 113 16.11 -10.73 8.64
C GLY A 113 15.16 -11.93 8.49
N ALA A 114 14.79 -12.25 7.25
CA ALA A 114 14.01 -13.45 6.95
C ALA A 114 14.74 -14.73 7.42
N THR A 115 13.99 -15.72 7.89
CA THR A 115 14.56 -16.98 8.41
C THR A 115 14.97 -17.95 7.31
N GLY A 116 14.56 -17.69 6.06
CA GLY A 116 14.98 -18.41 4.87
C GLY A 116 14.37 -17.83 3.59
N ILE A 117 15.07 -18.03 2.47
CA ILE A 117 14.61 -17.66 1.12
C ILE A 117 14.64 -18.95 0.30
N GLY A 118 13.50 -19.36 -0.25
CA GLY A 118 13.43 -20.49 -1.17
C GLY A 118 14.11 -20.20 -2.51
N ALA A 119 14.34 -21.24 -3.32
CA ALA A 119 14.73 -21.05 -4.72
C ALA A 119 13.53 -20.55 -5.55
N ALA A 120 13.80 -19.70 -6.55
CA ALA A 120 12.78 -19.32 -7.51
C ALA A 120 12.32 -20.55 -8.32
N GLY A 121 11.00 -20.76 -8.41
CA GLY A 121 10.41 -21.86 -9.16
C GLY A 121 10.31 -21.56 -10.67
N PRO A 122 9.98 -22.55 -11.51
CA PRO A 122 9.91 -22.39 -12.97
C PRO A 122 8.88 -21.34 -13.42
N LEU A 123 7.83 -21.08 -12.65
CA LEU A 123 6.85 -20.02 -12.93
C LEU A 123 7.46 -18.61 -12.87
N ALA A 124 8.53 -18.42 -12.09
CA ALA A 124 9.24 -17.14 -12.03
C ALA A 124 9.87 -16.77 -13.38
N ALA A 125 10.35 -17.74 -14.14
CA ALA A 125 10.96 -17.49 -15.45
C ALA A 125 9.95 -16.89 -16.44
N GLY A 126 8.70 -17.36 -16.41
CA GLY A 126 7.62 -16.80 -17.24
C GLY A 126 7.28 -15.35 -16.89
N VAL A 127 7.28 -15.02 -15.59
CA VAL A 127 7.11 -13.65 -15.11
C VAL A 127 8.25 -12.75 -15.60
N GLN A 128 9.49 -13.20 -15.41
CA GLN A 128 10.68 -12.44 -15.79
C GLN A 128 10.79 -12.22 -17.29
N ALA A 129 10.40 -13.22 -18.10
CA ALA A 129 10.35 -13.09 -19.55
C ALA A 129 9.37 -11.99 -19.98
N TRP A 130 8.13 -12.02 -19.47
CA TRP A 130 7.12 -11.01 -19.77
C TRP A 130 7.56 -9.59 -19.32
N LEU A 131 8.09 -9.47 -18.11
CA LEU A 131 8.63 -8.19 -17.60
C LEU A 131 9.83 -7.71 -18.43
N GLY A 132 10.63 -8.62 -18.98
CA GLY A 132 11.72 -8.31 -19.91
C GLY A 132 11.20 -7.78 -21.25
N GLU A 133 10.19 -8.41 -21.82
CA GLU A 133 9.54 -7.94 -23.05
C GLU A 133 8.93 -6.55 -22.87
N LEU A 134 8.28 -6.27 -21.74
CA LEU A 134 7.80 -4.94 -21.39
C LEU A 134 8.94 -3.91 -21.34
N ALA A 135 10.07 -4.24 -20.71
CA ALA A 135 11.21 -3.33 -20.61
C ALA A 135 11.88 -3.08 -21.97
N ILE A 136 11.93 -4.10 -22.83
CA ILE A 136 12.46 -3.99 -24.20
C ILE A 136 11.56 -3.08 -25.05
N ALA A 137 10.24 -3.33 -25.03
CA ALA A 137 9.27 -2.57 -25.79
C ALA A 137 9.14 -1.11 -25.30
N GLY A 138 9.30 -0.90 -23.99
CA GLY A 138 8.97 0.34 -23.31
C GLY A 138 7.46 0.55 -23.21
N TRP A 139 7.01 1.35 -22.24
CA TRP A 139 5.57 1.56 -22.01
C TRP A 139 4.83 2.00 -23.29
N ARG A 140 5.42 2.89 -24.09
CA ARG A 140 4.78 3.32 -25.35
C ARG A 140 4.74 2.26 -26.44
N GLY A 141 5.57 1.22 -26.36
CA GLY A 141 5.57 0.08 -27.27
C GLY A 141 4.61 -1.04 -26.86
N VAL A 142 3.96 -0.95 -25.70
CA VAL A 142 3.03 -1.98 -25.23
C VAL A 142 1.71 -1.91 -25.99
N ASP A 143 1.33 -3.03 -26.59
CA ASP A 143 0.05 -3.25 -27.27
C ASP A 143 -0.81 -4.30 -26.55
N HIS A 144 -1.96 -4.65 -27.14
CA HIS A 144 -2.89 -5.59 -26.53
C HIS A 144 -2.35 -7.03 -26.48
N ASP A 145 -1.53 -7.42 -27.46
CA ASP A 145 -0.98 -8.78 -27.53
C ASP A 145 0.08 -8.97 -26.43
N LEU A 146 0.93 -7.98 -26.19
CA LEU A 146 1.91 -8.01 -25.11
C LEU A 146 1.25 -8.00 -23.72
N VAL A 147 0.13 -7.28 -23.54
CA VAL A 147 -0.61 -7.31 -22.27
C VAL A 147 -1.24 -8.69 -22.03
N THR A 148 -1.96 -9.24 -23.01
CA THR A 148 -2.66 -10.53 -22.88
C THR A 148 -1.72 -11.73 -22.76
N ALA A 149 -0.45 -11.58 -23.17
CA ALA A 149 0.57 -12.60 -22.95
C ALA A 149 0.78 -12.97 -21.46
N ALA A 150 0.41 -12.08 -20.53
CA ALA A 150 0.53 -12.34 -19.09
C ALA A 150 -0.49 -13.36 -18.56
N ASP A 151 -1.66 -13.51 -19.21
CA ASP A 151 -2.84 -14.16 -18.64
C ASP A 151 -2.56 -15.59 -18.14
N ARG A 152 -1.91 -16.42 -18.98
CA ARG A 152 -1.59 -17.81 -18.60
C ARG A 152 -0.60 -17.90 -17.44
N THR A 153 0.36 -16.97 -17.38
CA THR A 153 1.32 -16.92 -16.27
C THR A 153 0.59 -16.51 -14.99
N VAL A 154 -0.29 -15.51 -15.03
CA VAL A 154 -1.10 -15.08 -13.89
C VAL A 154 -2.01 -16.21 -13.38
N GLU A 155 -2.72 -16.89 -14.27
CA GLU A 155 -3.55 -18.07 -13.93
C GLU A 155 -2.73 -19.16 -13.23
N SER A 156 -1.55 -19.47 -13.76
CA SER A 156 -0.66 -20.48 -13.19
C SER A 156 -0.12 -20.08 -11.81
N LEU A 157 0.16 -18.79 -11.59
CA LEU A 157 0.60 -18.28 -10.28
C LEU A 157 -0.53 -18.33 -9.24
N PHE A 158 -1.78 -18.06 -9.63
CA PHE A 158 -2.92 -18.17 -8.70
C PHE A 158 -3.19 -19.60 -8.22
N ALA A 159 -2.83 -20.60 -9.03
CA ALA A 159 -2.93 -22.01 -8.66
C ALA A 159 -1.97 -22.41 -7.53
N GLU A 160 -0.88 -21.67 -7.32
CA GLU A 160 0.11 -21.90 -6.27
C GLU A 160 -0.07 -20.89 -5.11
N PRO A 161 -0.57 -21.31 -3.93
CA PRO A 161 -0.87 -20.40 -2.83
C PRO A 161 0.32 -19.55 -2.37
N SER A 162 1.54 -20.10 -2.41
CA SER A 162 2.75 -19.38 -2.02
C SER A 162 3.14 -18.25 -2.99
N LEU A 163 2.61 -18.25 -4.22
CA LEU A 163 2.91 -17.26 -5.26
C LEU A 163 1.80 -16.22 -5.47
N ARG A 164 0.72 -16.27 -4.66
CA ARG A 164 -0.41 -15.33 -4.80
C ARG A 164 -0.02 -13.86 -4.70
N ARG A 165 1.02 -13.52 -3.93
CA ARG A 165 1.51 -12.14 -3.81
C ARG A 165 1.97 -11.60 -5.17
N VAL A 166 2.77 -12.37 -5.92
CA VAL A 166 3.21 -11.98 -7.26
C VAL A 166 2.07 -12.10 -8.27
N ALA A 167 1.17 -13.07 -8.12
CA ALA A 167 -0.01 -13.21 -8.97
C ALA A 167 -0.90 -11.96 -8.94
N VAL A 168 -1.27 -11.47 -7.75
CA VAL A 168 -2.12 -10.28 -7.59
C VAL A 168 -1.43 -9.02 -8.11
N LEU A 169 -0.11 -8.91 -7.91
CA LEU A 169 0.66 -7.79 -8.43
C LEU A 169 0.65 -7.76 -9.97
N LEU A 170 0.87 -8.92 -10.61
CA LEU A 170 0.86 -9.02 -12.07
C LEU A 170 -0.53 -8.86 -12.67
N ASP A 171 -1.56 -9.44 -12.04
CA ASP A 171 -2.97 -9.25 -12.43
C ASP A 171 -3.32 -7.76 -12.47
N GLY A 172 -3.04 -7.04 -11.38
CA GLY A 172 -3.28 -5.61 -11.30
C GLY A 172 -2.44 -4.80 -12.29
N PHE A 173 -1.16 -5.16 -12.48
CA PHE A 173 -0.30 -4.45 -13.42
C PHE A 173 -0.74 -4.66 -14.88
N ALA A 174 -1.06 -5.90 -15.27
CA ALA A 174 -1.58 -6.21 -16.60
C ALA A 174 -2.94 -5.53 -16.84
N ALA A 175 -3.83 -5.51 -15.84
CA ALA A 175 -5.10 -4.80 -15.92
C ALA A 175 -4.92 -3.28 -16.13
N GLU A 176 -3.97 -2.65 -15.43
CA GLU A 176 -3.66 -1.23 -15.63
C GLU A 176 -3.12 -0.93 -17.03
N LEU A 177 -2.19 -1.76 -17.52
CA LEU A 177 -1.66 -1.63 -18.88
C LEU A 177 -2.77 -1.83 -19.92
N GLY A 178 -3.62 -2.84 -19.74
CA GLY A 178 -4.75 -3.14 -20.62
C GLY A 178 -5.79 -2.02 -20.68
N ALA A 179 -6.12 -1.41 -19.53
CA ALA A 179 -7.03 -0.27 -19.45
C ALA A 179 -6.48 0.99 -20.15
N CYS A 180 -5.15 1.06 -20.33
CA CYS A 180 -4.45 2.16 -20.96
C CYS A 180 -4.04 1.87 -22.42
N ALA A 181 -4.28 0.66 -22.94
CA ALA A 181 -3.86 0.27 -24.27
C ALA A 181 -4.76 0.89 -25.37
N PRO A 182 -4.20 1.40 -26.49
CA PRO A 182 -2.78 1.50 -26.80
C PRO A 182 -2.08 2.65 -26.05
N ILE A 183 -0.99 2.34 -25.37
CA ILE A 183 -0.29 3.30 -24.49
C ILE A 183 0.41 4.40 -25.30
N ALA A 184 0.78 4.11 -26.56
CA ALA A 184 1.43 5.04 -27.48
C ALA A 184 0.70 6.39 -27.63
N THR A 185 -0.64 6.39 -27.52
CA THR A 185 -1.48 7.59 -27.71
C THR A 185 -1.84 8.31 -26.42
N MET A 186 -1.34 7.85 -25.27
CA MET A 186 -1.61 8.53 -24.00
C MET A 186 -0.88 9.87 -23.92
N ASP A 187 -1.59 10.90 -23.45
CA ASP A 187 -1.00 12.21 -23.17
C ASP A 187 0.07 12.13 -22.08
N ARG A 188 -0.18 11.31 -21.04
CA ARG A 188 0.72 11.13 -19.91
C ARG A 188 0.78 9.68 -19.48
N VAL A 189 1.99 9.14 -19.47
CA VAL A 189 2.29 7.80 -18.94
C VAL A 189 2.56 7.90 -17.43
N PRO A 190 1.96 7.06 -16.57
CA PRO A 190 2.23 7.03 -15.14
C PRO A 190 3.55 6.31 -14.83
N ALA A 191 4.66 6.84 -15.38
CA ALA A 191 5.97 6.19 -15.44
C ALA A 191 6.45 5.68 -14.08
N ARG A 192 6.35 6.52 -13.03
CA ARG A 192 6.72 6.18 -11.65
C ARG A 192 6.01 4.92 -11.16
N ARG A 193 4.67 4.92 -11.25
CA ARG A 193 3.82 3.83 -10.79
C ARG A 193 4.13 2.52 -11.51
N TRP A 194 4.22 2.55 -12.84
CA TRP A 194 4.49 1.34 -13.60
C TRP A 194 5.92 0.82 -13.40
N ALA A 195 6.90 1.71 -13.22
CA ALA A 195 8.24 1.31 -12.84
C ALA A 195 8.31 0.70 -11.42
N ASP A 196 7.49 1.17 -10.47
CA ASP A 196 7.36 0.57 -9.13
C ASP A 196 6.79 -0.85 -9.24
N LEU A 197 5.70 -1.03 -9.99
CA LEU A 197 5.08 -2.34 -10.21
C LEU A 197 6.03 -3.31 -10.92
N TRP A 198 6.70 -2.86 -11.98
CA TRP A 198 7.68 -3.65 -12.74
C TRP A 198 8.87 -4.07 -11.86
N SER A 199 9.47 -3.12 -11.13
CA SER A 199 10.62 -3.41 -10.26
C SER A 199 10.24 -4.39 -9.16
N ARG A 200 9.06 -4.19 -8.54
CA ARG A 200 8.58 -5.07 -7.48
C ARG A 200 8.28 -6.47 -8.01
N ALA A 201 7.68 -6.59 -9.19
CA ALA A 201 7.40 -7.88 -9.81
C ALA A 201 8.68 -8.63 -10.20
N LEU A 202 9.69 -7.93 -10.72
CA LEU A 202 11.01 -8.53 -11.00
C LEU A 202 11.68 -9.03 -9.73
N LEU A 203 11.73 -8.22 -8.67
CA LEU A 203 12.38 -8.60 -7.42
C LEU A 203 11.64 -9.72 -6.68
N LEU A 204 10.30 -9.76 -6.75
CA LEU A 204 9.49 -10.83 -6.17
C LEU A 204 9.57 -12.13 -6.97
N SER A 205 9.81 -12.08 -8.28
CA SER A 205 10.01 -13.28 -9.10
C SER A 205 11.44 -13.80 -9.04
N ALA A 206 12.43 -12.92 -8.94
CA ALA A 206 13.84 -13.30 -8.81
C ALA A 206 14.16 -13.96 -7.46
N ARG A 207 13.43 -13.62 -6.40
CA ARG A 207 13.56 -14.24 -5.08
C ARG A 207 12.52 -15.34 -4.94
N GLY A 208 12.89 -16.51 -4.43
CA GLY A 208 11.89 -17.51 -4.07
C GLY A 208 11.07 -17.07 -2.86
N THR A 209 10.05 -17.86 -2.51
CA THR A 209 9.15 -17.58 -1.39
C THR A 209 9.93 -17.36 -0.10
N GLU A 210 9.74 -16.20 0.51
CA GLU A 210 10.32 -15.88 1.81
C GLU A 210 9.46 -16.46 2.92
N THR A 211 10.10 -17.15 3.87
CA THR A 211 9.44 -17.51 5.12
C THR A 211 9.61 -16.36 6.10
N VAL A 212 8.51 -15.67 6.39
CA VAL A 212 8.49 -14.60 7.40
C VAL A 212 8.27 -15.25 8.76
N GLY A 213 9.21 -15.04 9.68
CA GLY A 213 9.04 -15.46 11.07
C GLY A 213 7.87 -14.73 11.73
N THR A 214 7.06 -15.45 12.48
CA THR A 214 5.97 -14.90 13.28
C THR A 214 6.16 -15.23 14.74
N GLU A 215 5.74 -14.32 15.61
CA GLU A 215 5.53 -14.60 17.03
C GLU A 215 4.04 -14.70 17.32
N LEU A 216 3.66 -15.53 18.29
CA LEU A 216 2.27 -15.60 18.76
C LEU A 216 2.05 -14.57 19.87
N VAL A 217 1.03 -13.72 19.70
CA VAL A 217 0.72 -12.64 20.65
C VAL A 217 -0.70 -12.76 21.18
N SER A 218 -0.83 -12.58 22.49
CA SER A 218 -2.10 -12.46 23.21
C SER A 218 -2.17 -11.08 23.86
N GLY A 219 -3.29 -10.38 23.74
CA GLY A 219 -3.37 -8.98 24.18
C GLY A 219 -4.66 -8.28 23.76
N ARG A 220 -4.63 -6.95 23.77
CA ARG A 220 -5.78 -6.11 23.39
C ARG A 220 -5.42 -5.26 22.18
N LEU A 221 -6.15 -5.46 21.08
CA LEU A 221 -6.06 -4.64 19.89
C LEU A 221 -7.07 -3.49 19.96
N LEU A 222 -6.57 -2.28 19.74
CA LEU A 222 -7.33 -1.03 19.71
C LEU A 222 -7.32 -0.47 18.28
N PRO A 223 -8.43 -0.61 17.54
CA PRO A 223 -8.55 -0.03 16.21
C PRO A 223 -8.41 1.50 16.21
N LEU A 224 -7.57 2.03 15.31
CA LEU A 224 -7.49 3.48 15.05
C LEU A 224 -8.34 3.88 13.84
N GLY A 225 -8.33 3.05 12.80
CA GLY A 225 -9.07 3.28 11.57
C GLY A 225 -8.67 2.31 10.47
N VAL A 226 -9.46 2.26 9.40
CA VAL A 226 -9.31 1.30 8.31
C VAL A 226 -9.18 2.02 6.96
N GLU A 227 -8.24 1.57 6.14
CA GLU A 227 -8.14 1.90 4.73
C GLU A 227 -8.80 0.78 3.91
N LEU A 228 -9.52 1.16 2.85
CA LEU A 228 -10.10 0.19 1.91
C LEU A 228 -9.46 0.37 0.54
N HIS A 229 -8.85 -0.70 0.05
CA HIS A 229 -8.26 -0.78 -1.29
C HIS A 229 -9.19 -1.57 -2.19
N GLU A 230 -9.66 -0.95 -3.26
CA GLU A 230 -10.54 -1.58 -4.23
C GLU A 230 -9.84 -1.70 -5.58
N HIS A 231 -9.86 -2.91 -6.14
CA HIS A 231 -9.51 -3.23 -7.51
C HIS A 231 -10.74 -3.81 -8.23
N GLY A 232 -10.68 -4.00 -9.54
CA GLY A 232 -11.77 -4.67 -10.28
C GLY A 232 -11.95 -6.14 -9.89
N THR A 233 -10.85 -6.79 -9.49
CA THR A 233 -10.81 -8.24 -9.17
C THR A 233 -10.64 -8.57 -7.69
N ALA A 234 -10.32 -7.57 -6.85
CA ALA A 234 -10.08 -7.78 -5.43
C ALA A 234 -10.47 -6.56 -4.58
N VAL A 235 -10.73 -6.80 -3.30
CA VAL A 235 -10.82 -5.77 -2.26
C VAL A 235 -9.94 -6.18 -1.08
N GLN A 236 -9.32 -5.20 -0.43
CA GLN A 236 -8.66 -5.36 0.86
C GLN A 236 -9.11 -4.27 1.84
N ALA A 237 -9.42 -4.67 3.07
CA ALA A 237 -9.50 -3.76 4.21
C ALA A 237 -8.22 -3.87 5.04
N GLN A 238 -7.53 -2.76 5.25
CA GLN A 238 -6.33 -2.65 6.07
C GLN A 238 -6.63 -1.79 7.30
N LEU A 239 -6.81 -2.45 8.44
CA LEU A 239 -6.93 -1.80 9.74
C LEU A 239 -5.56 -1.38 10.25
N HIS A 240 -5.45 -0.15 10.74
CA HIS A 240 -4.34 0.33 11.56
C HIS A 240 -4.78 0.38 13.02
N GLY A 241 -3.98 -0.18 13.92
CA GLY A 241 -4.32 -0.28 15.33
C GLY A 241 -3.13 -0.25 16.26
N ILE A 242 -3.42 -0.21 17.56
CA ILE A 242 -2.45 -0.36 18.63
C ILE A 242 -2.69 -1.69 19.33
N LEU A 243 -1.64 -2.49 19.50
CA LEU A 243 -1.66 -3.73 20.25
C LEU A 243 -1.02 -3.51 21.63
N GLU A 244 -1.81 -3.73 22.66
CA GLU A 244 -1.37 -3.78 24.06
C GLU A 244 -1.10 -5.24 24.44
N VAL A 245 0.14 -5.54 24.85
CA VAL A 245 0.53 -6.85 25.38
C VAL A 245 1.01 -6.66 26.81
N THR A 246 0.53 -7.50 27.73
CA THR A 246 0.88 -7.41 29.15
C THR A 246 2.39 -7.45 29.35
N GLY A 247 2.94 -6.43 30.03
CA GLY A 247 4.37 -6.35 30.34
C GLY A 247 5.27 -5.91 29.18
N ALA A 248 4.70 -5.50 28.03
CA ALA A 248 5.45 -4.98 26.90
C ALA A 248 4.94 -3.58 26.48
N PRO A 249 5.78 -2.76 25.83
CA PRO A 249 5.33 -1.50 25.24
C PRO A 249 4.22 -1.74 24.21
N ALA A 250 3.29 -0.78 24.12
CA ALA A 250 2.26 -0.79 23.09
C ALA A 250 2.92 -0.76 21.69
N ARG A 251 2.38 -1.54 20.75
CA ARG A 251 2.93 -1.69 19.41
C ARG A 251 1.94 -1.22 18.37
N ARG A 252 2.40 -0.52 17.35
CA ARG A 252 1.58 -0.28 16.17
C ARG A 252 1.52 -1.56 15.34
N VAL A 253 0.31 -1.89 14.91
CA VAL A 253 0.05 -3.07 14.09
C VAL A 253 -0.87 -2.74 12.94
N ARG A 254 -0.82 -3.59 11.90
CA ARG A 254 -1.77 -3.63 10.81
C ARG A 254 -2.49 -4.96 10.81
N VAL A 255 -3.75 -4.95 10.42
CA VAL A 255 -4.54 -6.15 10.13
C VAL A 255 -5.05 -5.99 8.71
N SER A 256 -4.77 -6.95 7.84
CA SER A 256 -5.24 -6.92 6.44
C SER A 256 -6.09 -8.14 6.15
N VAL A 257 -7.33 -7.92 5.69
CA VAL A 257 -8.22 -8.97 5.17
C VAL A 257 -8.63 -8.62 3.75
N ALA A 258 -8.71 -9.62 2.88
CA ALA A 258 -9.00 -9.41 1.47
C ALA A 258 -9.98 -10.47 0.94
N ALA A 259 -10.69 -10.10 -0.12
CA ALA A 259 -11.60 -10.99 -0.82
C ALA A 259 -11.52 -10.76 -2.34
N ALA A 260 -11.76 -11.82 -3.11
CA ALA A 260 -12.01 -11.70 -4.54
C ALA A 260 -13.29 -10.88 -4.78
N LYS A 261 -13.27 -10.09 -5.85
CA LYS A 261 -14.30 -9.13 -6.21
C LYS A 261 -14.56 -9.23 -7.71
N VAL A 262 -15.75 -8.84 -8.14
CA VAL A 262 -16.02 -8.48 -9.53
C VAL A 262 -16.33 -7.00 -9.61
N ASP A 263 -15.98 -6.36 -10.72
CA ASP A 263 -15.95 -4.90 -10.85
C ASP A 263 -17.33 -4.23 -10.65
N THR A 264 -18.42 -4.98 -10.80
CA THR A 264 -19.79 -4.49 -10.57
C THR A 264 -20.17 -4.35 -9.09
N ILE A 265 -19.40 -4.94 -8.17
CA ILE A 265 -19.61 -4.77 -6.73
C ILE A 265 -18.91 -3.49 -6.31
N VAL A 266 -19.66 -2.44 -5.98
CA VAL A 266 -19.09 -1.12 -5.64
C VAL A 266 -19.76 -0.53 -4.40
N GLY A 267 -19.13 0.50 -3.82
CA GLY A 267 -19.68 1.23 -2.70
C GLY A 267 -19.91 0.34 -1.47
N PRO A 268 -20.99 0.55 -0.68
CA PRO A 268 -21.20 -0.18 0.57
C PRO A 268 -21.27 -1.72 0.44
N ALA A 269 -21.64 -2.24 -0.74
CA ALA A 269 -21.74 -3.69 -0.97
C ALA A 269 -20.37 -4.39 -0.85
N VAL A 270 -19.28 -3.64 -1.00
CA VAL A 270 -17.91 -4.15 -0.90
C VAL A 270 -17.64 -4.78 0.47
N TRP A 271 -18.18 -4.24 1.57
CA TRP A 271 -18.01 -4.80 2.90
C TRP A 271 -18.59 -6.22 3.06
N GLN A 272 -19.62 -6.57 2.28
CA GLN A 272 -20.24 -7.89 2.32
C GLN A 272 -19.30 -9.01 1.80
N LEU A 273 -18.30 -8.65 0.99
CA LEU A 273 -17.26 -9.58 0.54
C LEU A 273 -16.35 -10.01 1.69
N LEU A 274 -16.19 -9.17 2.71
CA LEU A 274 -15.36 -9.42 3.89
C LEU A 274 -16.10 -10.13 5.03
N GLY A 275 -17.34 -10.60 4.78
CA GLY A 275 -18.21 -11.23 5.78
C GLY A 275 -17.67 -12.52 6.42
N ALA A 276 -16.54 -13.06 5.95
CA ALA A 276 -15.82 -14.14 6.60
C ALA A 276 -15.10 -13.71 7.90
N HIS A 277 -15.08 -12.41 8.21
CA HIS A 277 -14.41 -11.83 9.38
C HIS A 277 -15.38 -11.06 10.28
N PRO A 278 -16.46 -11.70 10.77
CA PRO A 278 -17.52 -10.99 11.50
C PRO A 278 -17.00 -10.26 12.73
N ARG A 279 -16.03 -10.81 13.47
CA ARG A 279 -15.53 -10.18 14.70
C ARG A 279 -14.73 -8.91 14.39
N LEU A 280 -13.94 -8.93 13.33
CA LEU A 280 -13.26 -7.73 12.83
C LEU A 280 -14.26 -6.65 12.38
N LEU A 281 -15.24 -7.03 11.55
CA LEU A 281 -16.24 -6.10 11.03
C LEU A 281 -17.08 -5.47 12.15
N THR A 282 -17.46 -6.27 13.16
CA THR A 282 -18.14 -5.77 14.37
C THR A 282 -17.27 -4.78 15.12
N ALA A 283 -15.99 -5.07 15.35
CA ALA A 283 -15.10 -4.15 16.06
C ALA A 283 -14.91 -2.82 15.30
N LEU A 284 -14.87 -2.86 13.97
CA LEU A 284 -14.78 -1.65 13.13
C LEU A 284 -16.06 -0.80 13.23
N ALA A 285 -17.23 -1.41 13.04
CA ALA A 285 -18.51 -0.71 13.00
C ALA A 285 -18.98 -0.20 14.38
N GLU A 286 -18.67 -0.94 15.45
CA GLU A 286 -19.10 -0.64 16.82
C GLU A 286 -17.99 0.04 17.65
N HIS A 287 -16.82 0.28 17.05
CA HIS A 287 -15.64 0.85 17.71
C HIS A 287 -15.26 0.09 18.98
N ARG A 288 -15.00 -1.21 18.84
CA ARG A 288 -14.64 -2.07 19.98
C ARG A 288 -13.18 -2.47 19.95
N ALA A 289 -12.62 -2.59 21.14
CA ALA A 289 -11.37 -3.31 21.32
C ALA A 289 -11.57 -4.79 20.97
N LEU A 290 -10.49 -5.46 20.61
CA LEU A 290 -10.46 -6.90 20.37
C LEU A 290 -9.47 -7.56 21.33
N GLY A 291 -9.94 -8.49 22.14
CA GLY A 291 -9.06 -9.40 22.89
C GLY A 291 -8.52 -10.45 21.92
N LEU A 292 -7.20 -10.57 21.80
CA LEU A 292 -6.53 -11.52 20.94
C LEU A 292 -5.93 -12.65 21.77
N THR A 293 -6.03 -13.87 21.25
CA THR A 293 -5.41 -15.07 21.81
C THR A 293 -4.53 -15.72 20.76
N ASP A 294 -3.22 -15.73 20.99
CA ASP A 294 -2.20 -16.36 20.16
C ASP A 294 -2.30 -15.99 18.68
N MET A 295 -2.59 -14.72 18.35
CA MET A 295 -2.60 -14.25 16.97
C MET A 295 -1.15 -14.20 16.45
N ALA A 296 -0.90 -14.61 15.21
CA ALA A 296 0.45 -14.51 14.64
C ALA A 296 0.76 -13.06 14.24
N LEU A 297 1.90 -12.53 14.70
CA LEU A 297 2.40 -11.19 14.41
C LEU A 297 3.75 -11.29 13.67
N THR A 298 3.89 -10.60 12.55
CA THR A 298 5.16 -10.48 11.82
C THR A 298 6.04 -9.38 12.42
N ALA A 299 7.36 -9.43 12.19
CA ALA A 299 8.28 -8.35 12.56
C ALA A 299 7.93 -7.00 11.88
N ALA A 300 7.24 -7.04 10.74
CA ALA A 300 6.74 -5.87 10.03
C ALA A 300 5.46 -5.27 10.65
N GLY A 301 4.95 -5.86 11.74
CA GLY A 301 3.78 -5.38 12.46
C GLY A 301 2.46 -5.84 11.87
N ASP A 302 2.45 -6.83 10.98
CA ASP A 302 1.22 -7.37 10.41
C ASP A 302 0.70 -8.52 11.28
N LEU A 303 -0.51 -8.34 11.80
CA LEU A 303 -1.28 -9.40 12.46
C LEU A 303 -1.95 -10.25 11.37
N LEU A 304 -1.57 -11.52 11.30
CA LEU A 304 -2.17 -12.49 10.39
C LEU A 304 -3.53 -12.89 10.95
N TRP A 305 -4.59 -12.30 10.38
CA TRP A 305 -5.93 -12.35 10.98
C TRP A 305 -6.56 -13.75 10.93
N GLU A 306 -6.82 -14.31 12.11
CA GLU A 306 -7.65 -15.49 12.31
C GLU A 306 -8.85 -15.09 13.18
N ASP A 307 -10.02 -14.90 12.57
CA ASP A 307 -11.18 -14.29 13.25
C ASP A 307 -11.56 -15.02 14.56
N HIS A 308 -11.47 -16.35 14.57
CA HIS A 308 -11.77 -17.17 15.75
C HIS A 308 -10.82 -16.96 16.95
N ARG A 309 -9.65 -16.33 16.75
CA ARG A 309 -8.67 -15.98 17.79
C ARG A 309 -8.87 -14.59 18.38
N ALA A 310 -9.87 -13.84 17.92
CA ALA A 310 -10.21 -12.53 18.44
C ALA A 310 -11.57 -12.55 19.11
N GLU A 311 -11.77 -11.88 20.23
CA GLU A 311 -13.08 -11.69 20.85
C GLU A 311 -13.34 -10.20 21.01
N ALA A 312 -14.54 -9.77 20.68
CA ALA A 312 -14.87 -8.37 20.73
C ALA A 312 -15.06 -7.94 22.20
N GLY A 313 -14.27 -6.97 22.64
CA GLY A 313 -14.24 -6.45 24.01
C GLY A 313 -15.10 -5.21 24.21
N GLU A 314 -14.70 -4.35 25.15
CA GLU A 314 -15.38 -3.08 25.46
C GLU A 314 -15.26 -2.06 24.30
N SER A 315 -16.15 -1.06 24.31
CA SER A 315 -16.05 0.09 23.41
C SER A 315 -14.71 0.82 23.64
N ALA A 316 -14.04 1.17 22.55
CA ALA A 316 -12.78 1.89 22.53
C ALA A 316 -12.88 3.01 21.51
N ASP A 317 -12.97 4.26 22.00
CA ASP A 317 -12.99 5.44 21.15
C ASP A 317 -11.64 5.59 20.40
N PRO A 318 -11.62 5.53 19.06
CA PRO A 318 -10.37 5.58 18.31
C PRO A 318 -9.60 6.89 18.49
N PHE A 319 -10.27 8.02 18.74
CA PHE A 319 -9.58 9.30 18.96
C PHE A 319 -8.97 9.38 20.35
N VAL A 320 -9.63 8.82 21.38
CA VAL A 320 -9.02 8.69 22.71
C VAL A 320 -7.81 7.76 22.64
N THR A 321 -7.95 6.64 21.93
CA THR A 321 -6.83 5.72 21.67
C THR A 321 -5.68 6.44 20.96
N ALA A 322 -5.97 7.20 19.90
CA ALA A 322 -4.96 7.95 19.15
C ALA A 322 -4.30 9.04 20.01
N ALA A 323 -5.03 9.70 20.92
CA ALA A 323 -4.47 10.73 21.79
C ALA A 323 -3.55 10.13 22.87
N VAL A 324 -3.95 8.99 23.45
CA VAL A 324 -3.27 8.39 24.61
C VAL A 324 -2.17 7.41 24.20
N GLN A 325 -2.46 6.50 23.28
CA GLN A 325 -1.58 5.36 23.00
C GLN A 325 -0.62 5.61 21.83
N LEU A 326 -1.06 6.32 20.79
CA LEU A 326 -0.24 6.51 19.58
C LEU A 326 1.11 7.21 19.81
N PRO A 327 1.25 8.21 20.71
CA PRO A 327 2.55 8.85 20.96
C PRO A 327 3.61 7.89 21.51
N GLY A 328 3.20 6.92 22.34
CA GLY A 328 4.11 5.95 22.98
C GLY A 328 4.21 4.61 22.26
N ALA A 329 3.41 4.38 21.21
CA ALA A 329 3.37 3.11 20.52
C ALA A 329 4.59 2.92 19.60
N HIS A 330 5.31 1.82 19.80
CA HIS A 330 6.46 1.45 18.97
C HIS A 330 6.02 1.13 17.54
N ALA A 331 6.71 1.71 16.57
CA ALA A 331 6.53 1.39 15.16
C ALA A 331 7.20 0.06 14.81
N PRO A 332 6.60 -0.75 13.92
CA PRO A 332 7.25 -1.97 13.48
C PRO A 332 8.42 -1.68 12.54
N ALA A 333 9.27 -2.70 12.35
CA ALA A 333 10.31 -2.69 11.34
C ALA A 333 9.70 -2.69 9.93
N VAL A 334 10.49 -2.33 8.92
CA VAL A 334 10.07 -2.41 7.51
C VAL A 334 10.97 -3.38 6.76
N ALA A 335 10.37 -4.40 6.17
CA ALA A 335 11.07 -5.40 5.37
C ALA A 335 11.74 -4.72 4.16
N PRO A 336 12.95 -5.13 3.74
CA PRO A 336 13.70 -4.45 2.69
C PRO A 336 12.94 -4.22 1.39
N LEU A 337 12.16 -5.20 0.91
CA LEU A 337 11.37 -5.06 -0.31
C LEU A 337 10.14 -4.16 -0.16
N ASP A 338 9.75 -3.82 1.07
CA ASP A 338 8.62 -2.96 1.36
C ASP A 338 9.07 -1.50 1.64
N ARG A 339 10.38 -1.22 1.58
CA ARG A 339 10.96 0.12 1.71
C ARG A 339 10.78 0.89 0.40
N ASP A 340 9.58 1.42 0.22
CA ASP A 340 9.25 2.35 -0.85
C ASP A 340 8.49 3.53 -0.24
N PRO A 341 8.81 4.81 -0.57
CA PRO A 341 8.14 5.96 0.00
C PRO A 341 6.61 5.93 -0.15
N ILE A 342 6.08 5.33 -1.23
CA ILE A 342 4.63 5.24 -1.46
C ILE A 342 3.92 4.30 -0.45
N HIS A 343 4.69 3.42 0.20
CA HIS A 343 4.22 2.50 1.24
C HIS A 343 4.23 3.13 2.64
N ILE A 344 4.78 4.35 2.81
CA ILE A 344 4.70 5.08 4.08
C ILE A 344 3.23 5.38 4.39
N ALA A 345 2.78 4.86 5.53
CA ALA A 345 1.41 4.98 6.03
C ALA A 345 1.45 5.08 7.56
N GLU A 346 1.88 6.24 8.05
CA GLU A 346 2.14 6.45 9.47
C GLU A 346 0.91 7.08 10.15
N PRO A 347 0.24 6.40 11.09
CA PRO A 347 -0.92 6.97 11.77
C PRO A 347 -0.54 8.23 12.56
N VAL A 348 -1.38 9.25 12.41
CA VAL A 348 -1.27 10.53 13.09
C VAL A 348 -2.65 10.99 13.59
N LEU A 349 -2.66 11.59 14.77
CA LEU A 349 -3.77 12.41 15.25
C LEU A 349 -3.48 13.88 14.93
N LEU A 350 -4.39 14.57 14.26
CA LEU A 350 -4.32 16.00 13.96
C LEU A 350 -5.52 16.70 14.59
N GLU A 351 -5.29 17.78 15.31
CA GLU A 351 -6.30 18.51 16.08
C GLU A 351 -6.11 20.02 15.88
N GLY A 352 -7.20 20.78 16.00
CA GLY A 352 -7.14 22.24 15.97
C GLY A 352 -6.74 22.84 14.62
N TYR A 353 -6.87 22.08 13.54
CA TYR A 353 -6.58 22.52 12.18
C TYR A 353 -7.81 23.16 11.50
N ARG A 354 -7.59 23.72 10.31
CA ARG A 354 -8.65 24.02 9.34
C ARG A 354 -8.28 23.45 7.98
N ILE A 355 -9.26 23.14 7.15
CA ILE A 355 -9.00 22.73 5.77
C ILE A 355 -9.50 23.81 4.82
N ARG A 356 -8.64 24.23 3.89
CA ARG A 356 -8.93 25.20 2.82
C ARG A 356 -8.31 24.70 1.52
N ASP A 357 -9.11 24.61 0.46
CA ASP A 357 -8.65 24.21 -0.88
C ASP A 357 -7.84 22.90 -0.90
N GLY A 358 -8.24 21.92 -0.07
CA GLY A 358 -7.56 20.63 0.04
C GLY A 358 -6.26 20.64 0.87
N LEU A 359 -5.91 21.77 1.49
CA LEU A 359 -4.79 21.92 2.40
C LEU A 359 -5.28 22.02 3.83
N LEU A 360 -4.70 21.20 4.70
CA LEU A 360 -4.82 21.30 6.15
C LEU A 360 -3.84 22.36 6.65
N GLU A 361 -4.35 23.36 7.37
CA GLU A 361 -3.60 24.44 7.99
C GLU A 361 -3.56 24.23 9.51
N LEU A 362 -2.36 24.10 10.06
CA LEU A 362 -2.11 23.95 11.50
C LEU A 362 -0.98 24.90 11.93
N GLY A 363 -1.36 26.04 12.51
CA GLY A 363 -0.42 27.16 12.68
C GLY A 363 0.04 27.69 11.32
N ASP A 364 1.34 27.87 11.14
CA ASP A 364 1.94 28.30 9.87
C ASP A 364 2.22 27.13 8.92
N GLN A 365 1.93 25.90 9.34
CA GLN A 365 2.22 24.69 8.58
C GLN A 365 1.04 24.27 7.70
N ARG A 366 1.37 23.69 6.55
CA ARG A 366 0.39 23.20 5.58
C ARG A 366 0.68 21.75 5.20
N LEU A 367 -0.38 20.96 5.09
CA LEU A 367 -0.29 19.56 4.69
C LEU A 367 -1.39 19.26 3.67
N ARG A 368 -1.05 18.61 2.56
CA ARG A 368 -2.05 18.19 1.56
C ARG A 368 -2.96 17.12 2.17
N VAL A 369 -4.27 17.23 1.92
CA VAL A 369 -5.25 16.21 2.29
C VAL A 369 -5.61 15.38 1.06
N ASP A 370 -5.47 14.05 1.16
CA ASP A 370 -5.75 13.11 0.07
C ASP A 370 -7.25 12.86 -0.13
N LEU A 371 -7.99 13.92 -0.50
CA LEU A 371 -9.45 13.86 -0.67
C LEU A 371 -9.90 12.96 -1.82
N ALA A 372 -9.06 12.78 -2.84
CA ALA A 372 -9.34 11.91 -3.98
C ALA A 372 -9.25 10.40 -3.64
N ALA A 373 -8.62 10.06 -2.52
CA ALA A 373 -8.44 8.68 -2.07
C ALA A 373 -9.48 8.23 -1.02
N LEU A 374 -10.54 9.03 -0.80
CA LEU A 374 -11.62 8.64 0.11
C LEU A 374 -12.41 7.47 -0.50
N PRO A 375 -12.57 6.34 0.22
CA PRO A 375 -13.21 5.16 -0.34
C PRO A 375 -14.73 5.41 -0.49
N PRO A 376 -15.33 5.14 -1.66
CA PRO A 376 -16.77 5.28 -1.86
C PRO A 376 -17.58 4.29 -1.01
N ALA A 377 -16.94 3.25 -0.50
CA ALA A 377 -17.51 2.27 0.41
C ALA A 377 -17.49 2.70 1.90
N GLY A 378 -17.04 3.92 2.23
CA GLY A 378 -17.06 4.46 3.59
C GLY A 378 -17.95 5.70 3.73
N PRO A 379 -18.28 6.10 4.98
CA PRO A 379 -19.08 7.30 5.25
C PRO A 379 -18.29 8.62 5.10
N LEU A 380 -16.97 8.57 4.93
CA LEU A 380 -16.15 9.78 4.80
C LEU A 380 -16.44 10.46 3.46
N THR A 381 -16.86 11.72 3.54
CA THR A 381 -17.13 12.56 2.37
C THR A 381 -16.18 13.76 2.37
N VAL A 382 -15.89 14.30 1.18
CA VAL A 382 -15.08 15.53 1.05
C VAL A 382 -15.63 16.65 1.93
N ALA A 383 -16.94 16.85 1.96
CA ALA A 383 -17.57 17.85 2.82
C ALA A 383 -17.42 17.54 4.32
N GLY A 384 -17.49 16.26 4.70
CA GLY A 384 -17.25 15.82 6.08
C GLY A 384 -15.83 16.09 6.54
N VAL A 385 -14.85 15.82 5.69
CA VAL A 385 -13.43 16.09 5.94
C VAL A 385 -13.14 17.58 5.95
N ASN A 386 -13.63 18.36 4.99
CA ASN A 386 -13.38 19.81 4.98
C ASN A 386 -13.97 20.52 6.22
N GLY A 387 -15.06 19.99 6.79
CA GLY A 387 -15.73 20.54 7.97
C GLY A 387 -15.25 19.98 9.31
N SER A 388 -14.21 19.14 9.33
CA SER A 388 -13.72 18.53 10.57
C SER A 388 -12.73 19.41 11.33
N VAL A 389 -12.60 19.10 12.63
CA VAL A 389 -11.71 19.80 13.58
C VAL A 389 -10.63 18.87 14.15
N ASP A 390 -10.91 17.56 14.17
CA ASP A 390 -9.94 16.52 14.53
C ASP A 390 -9.93 15.44 13.44
N MET A 391 -8.77 14.81 13.20
CA MET A 391 -8.58 13.77 12.21
C MET A 391 -7.61 12.71 12.73
N ILE A 392 -8.00 11.44 12.58
CA ILE A 392 -7.05 10.34 12.52
C ILE A 392 -6.76 10.12 11.05
N GLY A 393 -5.49 10.22 10.67
CA GLY A 393 -5.06 10.05 9.29
C GLY A 393 -3.80 9.20 9.17
N LEU A 394 -3.47 8.85 7.94
CA LEU A 394 -2.18 8.26 7.57
C LEU A 394 -1.34 9.34 6.91
N LEU A 395 -0.20 9.66 7.50
CA LEU A 395 0.82 10.46 6.86
C LEU A 395 1.48 9.61 5.77
N ARG A 396 1.52 10.13 4.53
CA ARG A 396 2.02 9.46 3.33
C ARG A 396 3.00 10.36 2.57
N TRP A 397 3.82 9.75 1.74
CA TRP A 397 4.72 10.46 0.85
C TRP A 397 4.48 10.07 -0.62
N ASP A 398 4.22 11.07 -1.45
CA ASP A 398 4.17 10.92 -2.91
C ASP A 398 4.67 12.21 -3.57
N GLY A 399 6.00 12.35 -3.65
CA GLY A 399 6.67 13.60 -4.05
C GLY A 399 6.56 14.74 -3.03
N GLY A 400 5.91 14.49 -1.89
CA GLY A 400 5.65 15.43 -0.82
C GLY A 400 4.76 14.79 0.25
N TRP A 401 4.79 15.34 1.47
CA TRP A 401 3.94 14.86 2.57
C TRP A 401 2.46 15.16 2.30
N SER A 402 1.61 14.18 2.57
CA SER A 402 0.16 14.33 2.61
C SER A 402 -0.47 13.51 3.73
N VAL A 403 -1.72 13.80 4.07
CA VAL A 403 -2.51 13.01 5.01
C VAL A 403 -3.73 12.41 4.32
N ARG A 404 -3.90 11.10 4.47
CA ARG A 404 -5.09 10.37 4.07
C ARG A 404 -6.03 10.18 5.27
N PRO A 405 -7.25 10.71 5.24
CA PRO A 405 -8.18 10.56 6.36
C PRO A 405 -8.62 9.11 6.58
N LEU A 406 -8.59 8.65 7.83
CA LEU A 406 -9.21 7.38 8.28
C LEU A 406 -10.48 7.62 9.10
N ALA A 407 -10.47 8.69 9.89
CA ALA A 407 -11.59 9.15 10.68
C ALA A 407 -11.53 10.65 10.92
N VAL A 408 -12.69 11.28 11.05
CA VAL A 408 -12.79 12.72 11.33
C VAL A 408 -13.83 13.01 12.40
N ARG A 409 -13.64 14.10 13.14
CA ARG A 409 -14.64 14.66 14.06
C ARG A 409 -15.05 16.05 13.61
N ARG A 410 -16.36 16.29 13.60
CA ARG A 410 -16.93 17.61 13.26
C ARG A 410 -18.02 18.00 14.25
N LYS A 411 -18.28 19.30 14.39
CA LYS A 411 -19.36 19.81 15.23
C LYS A 411 -20.69 19.74 14.48
N VAL A 412 -21.65 19.02 15.02
CA VAL A 412 -23.04 18.95 14.55
C VAL A 412 -23.94 19.36 15.70
N LYS A 413 -24.68 20.47 15.58
CA LYS A 413 -25.54 21.01 16.63
C LYS A 413 -24.83 21.12 18.00
N ASN A 414 -23.59 21.61 18.00
CA ASN A 414 -22.68 21.72 19.16
C ASN A 414 -22.18 20.40 19.77
N THR A 415 -22.56 19.25 19.23
CA THR A 415 -21.99 17.96 19.63
C THR A 415 -20.88 17.57 18.66
N LEU A 416 -19.76 17.06 19.19
CA LEU A 416 -18.70 16.51 18.36
C LEU A 416 -19.12 15.11 17.89
N THR A 417 -19.23 14.92 16.59
CA THR A 417 -19.65 13.65 15.97
C THR A 417 -18.50 13.12 15.12
N ALA A 418 -18.16 11.85 15.35
CA ALA A 418 -17.14 11.15 14.59
C ALA A 418 -17.75 10.44 13.36
N ALA A 419 -16.93 10.26 12.34
CA ALA A 419 -17.19 9.34 11.22
C ALA A 419 -15.89 8.60 10.91
N HIS A 420 -15.95 7.29 10.72
CA HIS A 420 -14.81 6.44 10.42
C HIS A 420 -15.07 5.64 9.14
N ASN A 421 -14.02 5.36 8.36
CA ASN A 421 -14.16 4.52 7.15
C ASN A 421 -14.84 3.16 7.44
N GLY A 422 -14.64 2.62 8.65
CA GLY A 422 -15.18 1.33 9.09
C GLY A 422 -16.63 1.33 9.56
N ASP A 423 -17.31 2.47 9.67
CA ASP A 423 -18.69 2.52 10.21
C ASP A 423 -19.68 1.71 9.36
N TRP A 424 -19.36 1.51 8.08
CA TRP A 424 -20.19 0.75 7.14
C TRP A 424 -19.81 -0.74 7.04
N ALA A 425 -18.91 -1.23 7.90
CA ALA A 425 -18.46 -2.63 7.91
C ALA A 425 -19.60 -3.64 8.14
N LEU A 426 -20.66 -3.25 8.83
CA LEU A 426 -21.89 -4.05 9.02
C LEU A 426 -23.07 -3.55 8.15
N GLY A 427 -22.79 -2.71 7.16
CA GLY A 427 -23.78 -2.08 6.28
C GLY A 427 -23.91 -0.56 6.50
N PRO A 428 -24.47 0.17 5.52
CA PRO A 428 -24.53 1.62 5.58
C PRO A 428 -25.48 2.10 6.67
N THR A 429 -25.03 3.11 7.41
CA THR A 429 -25.79 3.76 8.49
C THR A 429 -26.60 4.98 8.03
N ASP A 430 -26.32 5.53 6.84
CA ASP A 430 -27.08 6.64 6.25
C ASP A 430 -28.34 6.13 5.54
N ALA A 431 -29.51 6.62 5.96
CA ALA A 431 -30.81 6.19 5.45
C ALA A 431 -30.96 6.32 3.91
N LYS A 432 -30.35 7.32 3.27
CA LYS A 432 -30.39 7.46 1.81
C LYS A 432 -29.56 6.37 1.14
N VAL A 433 -28.39 6.07 1.69
CA VAL A 433 -27.49 5.02 1.17
C VAL A 433 -28.12 3.65 1.38
N THR A 434 -28.68 3.36 2.56
CA THR A 434 -29.42 2.12 2.84
C THR A 434 -30.58 1.93 1.85
N LYS A 435 -31.36 2.99 1.59
CA LYS A 435 -32.48 2.93 0.61
C LYS A 435 -31.99 2.71 -0.83
N ALA A 436 -30.87 3.33 -1.21
CA ALA A 436 -30.27 3.13 -2.53
C ALA A 436 -29.79 1.69 -2.72
N GLN A 437 -29.12 1.12 -1.72
CA GLN A 437 -28.65 -0.26 -1.74
C GLN A 437 -29.81 -1.27 -1.77
N ALA A 438 -30.87 -1.03 -0.98
CA ALA A 438 -32.07 -1.86 -1.02
C ALA A 438 -32.74 -1.87 -2.41
N LYS A 439 -32.69 -0.74 -3.14
CA LYS A 439 -33.24 -0.64 -4.49
C LYS A 439 -32.38 -1.39 -5.53
N SER A 440 -31.06 -1.43 -5.38
CA SER A 440 -30.15 -2.13 -6.30
C SER A 440 -30.12 -3.64 -6.11
N GLY A 441 -30.63 -4.16 -4.98
CA GLY A 441 -30.58 -5.58 -4.64
C GLY A 441 -29.20 -6.03 -4.14
N ASP A 442 -29.13 -7.29 -3.67
CA ASP A 442 -27.90 -7.88 -3.15
C ASP A 442 -27.11 -8.60 -4.28
N ALA A 443 -26.27 -7.83 -4.96
CA ALA A 443 -25.42 -8.34 -6.04
C ALA A 443 -24.48 -9.47 -5.56
N VAL A 444 -24.00 -9.39 -4.32
CA VAL A 444 -23.08 -10.38 -3.75
C VAL A 444 -23.79 -11.72 -3.56
N ALA A 445 -24.98 -11.72 -2.98
CA ALA A 445 -25.79 -12.93 -2.80
C ALA A 445 -26.12 -13.59 -4.15
N VAL A 446 -26.55 -12.80 -5.15
CA VAL A 446 -26.86 -13.30 -6.50
C VAL A 446 -25.64 -13.95 -7.15
N LEU A 447 -24.46 -13.34 -7.03
CA LEU A 447 -23.23 -13.89 -7.61
C LEU A 447 -22.77 -15.15 -6.88
N ARG A 448 -22.85 -15.19 -5.55
CA ARG A 448 -22.55 -16.40 -4.76
C ARG A 448 -23.47 -17.55 -5.12
N GLU A 449 -24.75 -17.29 -5.32
CA GLU A 449 -25.71 -18.30 -5.76
C GLU A 449 -25.35 -18.85 -7.15
N ARG A 450 -25.03 -17.97 -8.10
CA ARG A 450 -24.63 -18.38 -9.46
C ARG A 450 -23.34 -19.20 -9.46
N ALA A 451 -22.32 -18.76 -8.73
CA ALA A 451 -21.06 -19.49 -8.59
C ALA A 451 -21.29 -20.88 -7.95
N GLY A 452 -22.12 -20.96 -6.91
CA GLY A 452 -22.47 -22.22 -6.27
C GLY A 452 -23.20 -23.20 -7.19
N ARG A 453 -23.98 -22.71 -8.17
CA ARG A 453 -24.60 -23.57 -9.20
C ARG A 453 -23.57 -24.10 -10.20
N LEU A 454 -22.61 -23.26 -10.62
CA LEU A 454 -21.53 -23.65 -11.55
C LEU A 454 -20.54 -24.64 -10.95
N LEU A 455 -20.29 -24.58 -9.64
CA LEU A 455 -19.39 -25.52 -8.97
C LEU A 455 -20.04 -26.89 -8.66
N ARG A 456 -21.35 -27.03 -8.89
CA ARG A 456 -22.10 -28.29 -8.71
C ARG A 456 -22.29 -29.08 -10.00
N THR A 457 -21.98 -28.47 -11.14
CA THR A 457 -21.93 -29.11 -12.47
C THR A 457 -20.50 -29.51 -12.77
#